data_AF-A0A0B7MNN2-F1
#
_entry.id   AF-A0A0B7MNN2-F1
#
_cell.length_a   1.000
_cell.length_b   1.000
_cell.length_c   1.000
_cell.angle_alpha   90.00
_cell.angle_beta   90.00
_cell.angle_gamma   90.00
#
_symmetry.space_group_name_H-M   'P 1'
#
loop_
_entity.id
_entity.type
_entity.pdbx_description
1 polymer ?
#
loop_
_entity_poly.entity_id
_entity_poly.type
_entity_poly.pdbx_seq_one_letter_code
_entity_poly.pdbx_strand_id
1 'polypeptide(L)' 'MTLTGATNSNMKIRRQLDDYTCGLIIGRYLAKQKIAQISREMDIPKSTVSDCINRYNKTGTGVIVKRSGRPPKLSKRD' A
#
# COMPACT_ATOMS: atom_id res chain seq x y z
N MET A 1 10.49 -37.64 -12.62
CA MET A 1 9.10 -37.15 -12.52
C MET A 1 9.13 -35.92 -11.62
N THR A 2 9.35 -34.73 -12.19
CA THR A 2 9.49 -33.48 -11.42
C THR A 2 8.10 -32.99 -11.00
N LEU A 3 7.80 -33.06 -9.71
CA LEU A 3 6.63 -32.39 -9.14
C LEU A 3 6.97 -30.90 -8.99
N THR A 4 6.71 -30.11 -10.03
CA THR A 4 6.59 -28.65 -9.89
C THR A 4 5.31 -28.38 -9.13
N GLY A 5 5.40 -28.41 -7.80
CA GLY A 5 4.34 -27.96 -6.91
C GLY A 5 4.11 -26.47 -7.14
N ALA A 6 3.18 -26.14 -8.04
CA ALA A 6 2.63 -24.80 -8.16
C ALA A 6 1.93 -24.47 -6.83
N THR A 7 2.65 -23.82 -5.93
CA THR A 7 2.05 -23.23 -4.74
C THR A 7 1.24 -22.03 -5.21
N ASN A 8 -0.06 -22.25 -5.44
CA ASN A 8 -1.06 -21.19 -5.46
C ASN A 8 -0.99 -20.47 -4.11
N SER A 9 -0.12 -19.47 -3.98
CA SER A 9 0.09 -18.69 -2.76
C SER A 9 -1.06 -17.68 -2.60
N ASN A 10 -2.29 -18.18 -2.52
CA ASN A 10 -3.51 -17.38 -2.38
C ASN A 10 -3.83 -17.04 -0.91
N MET A 11 -2.80 -17.01 -0.07
CA MET A 11 -2.90 -16.47 1.29
C MET A 11 -1.57 -15.84 1.70
N LYS A 12 -1.02 -14.96 0.86
CA LYS A 12 -0.02 -14.01 1.34
C LYS A 12 -0.69 -13.22 2.47
N ILE A 13 -0.16 -13.33 3.69
CA ILE A 13 -0.55 -12.49 4.83
C ILE A 13 -0.62 -11.05 4.32
N ARG A 14 -1.79 -10.42 4.42
CA ARG A 14 -2.02 -9.06 3.93
C ARG A 14 -1.18 -8.11 4.77
N ARG A 15 -0.01 -7.75 4.25
CA ARG A 15 0.89 -6.76 4.86
C ARG A 15 0.56 -5.38 4.33
N GLN A 16 0.64 -4.40 5.22
CA GLN A 16 0.62 -2.98 4.84
C GLN A 16 1.76 -2.75 3.83
N LEU A 17 1.50 -1.97 2.79
CA LEU A 17 2.57 -1.50 1.90
C LEU A 17 3.58 -0.68 2.71
N ASP A 18 4.86 -0.79 2.40
CA ASP A 18 5.90 -0.01 3.07
C ASP A 18 5.89 1.46 2.58
N ASP A 19 6.33 2.37 3.45
CA ASP A 19 6.36 3.82 3.18
C ASP A 19 7.26 4.15 1.98
N TYR A 20 8.42 3.49 1.89
CA TYR A 20 9.33 3.65 0.75
C TYR A 20 8.66 3.22 -0.56
N THR A 21 7.96 2.08 -0.52
CA THR A 21 7.28 1.55 -1.72
C THR A 21 6.14 2.46 -2.17
N CYS A 22 5.38 3.02 -1.22
CA CYS A 22 4.35 4.02 -1.56
C CYS A 22 4.99 5.32 -2.09
N GLY A 23 6.13 5.75 -1.54
CA GLY A 23 6.93 6.86 -2.08
C GLY A 23 7.37 6.62 -3.53
N LEU A 24 7.81 5.42 -3.86
CA LEU A 24 8.22 5.05 -5.22
C LEU A 24 7.04 5.05 -6.21
N ILE A 25 5.87 4.56 -5.78
CA ILE A 25 4.62 4.66 -6.55
C ILE A 25 4.27 6.13 -6.84
N ILE A 26 4.37 7.00 -5.83
CA ILE A 26 4.07 8.43 -5.96
C ILE A 26 5.05 9.10 -6.93
N GLY A 27 6.35 8.82 -6.81
CA GLY A 27 7.37 9.37 -7.73
C GLY A 27 7.07 9.00 -9.19
N ARG A 28 6.69 7.74 -9.44
CA ARG A 28 6.28 7.26 -10.77
C ARG A 28 5.00 7.90 -11.28
N TYR A 29 4.03 8.12 -10.40
CA TYR A 29 2.81 8.85 -10.72
C TYR A 29 3.09 10.31 -11.08
N LEU A 30 3.99 10.98 -10.35
CA LEU A 30 4.41 12.35 -10.65
C LEU A 30 5.15 12.44 -11.99
N ALA A 31 5.91 11.40 -12.35
CA ALA A 31 6.50 11.22 -13.68
C ALA A 31 5.48 10.88 -14.80
N LYS A 32 4.17 10.99 -14.52
CA LYS A 32 3.04 10.78 -15.45
C LYS A 32 2.93 9.35 -16.00
N GLN A 33 3.51 8.36 -15.32
CA GLN A 33 3.27 6.95 -15.69
C GLN A 33 1.82 6.54 -15.38
N LYS A 34 1.25 5.69 -16.24
CA LYS A 34 -0.12 5.16 -16.04
C LYS A 34 -0.13 4.14 -14.91
N ILE A 35 -1.23 4.08 -14.15
CA ILE A 35 -1.43 3.12 -13.03
C ILE A 35 -1.17 1.67 -13.47
N ALA A 36 -1.64 1.29 -14.67
CA ALA A 36 -1.44 -0.05 -15.21
C ALA A 36 0.04 -0.37 -15.49
N GLN A 37 0.83 0.62 -15.88
CA GLN A 37 2.27 0.47 -16.11
C GLN A 37 3.01 0.32 -14.78
N ILE A 38 2.70 1.18 -13.80
CA ILE A 38 3.27 1.10 -12.45
C ILE A 38 2.99 -0.25 -11.82
N SER A 39 1.75 -0.73 -11.94
CA SER A 39 1.33 -2.04 -11.42
C SER A 39 2.12 -3.19 -12.04
N ARG A 40 2.34 -3.19 -13.35
CA ARG A 40 3.12 -4.22 -14.06
C ARG A 40 4.60 -4.19 -13.69
N GLU A 41 5.19 -2.99 -13.63
CA GLU A 41 6.62 -2.84 -13.37
C GLU A 41 7.00 -3.12 -11.91
N MET A 42 6.09 -2.86 -10.96
CA MET A 42 6.33 -3.07 -9.53
C MET A 42 5.78 -4.40 -8.99
N ASP A 43 5.06 -5.17 -9.81
CA ASP A 43 4.30 -6.36 -9.39
C ASP A 43 3.34 -6.08 -8.21
N ILE A 44 2.68 -4.90 -8.24
CA ILE A 44 1.74 -4.46 -7.22
C ILE A 44 0.33 -4.41 -7.83
N PRO A 45 -0.72 -4.89 -7.14
CA PRO A 45 -2.10 -4.78 -7.62
C PRO A 45 -2.51 -3.34 -7.94
N LYS A 46 -3.24 -3.16 -9.05
CA LYS A 46 -3.74 -1.84 -9.49
C LYS A 46 -4.54 -1.11 -8.40
N SER A 47 -5.31 -1.85 -7.60
CA SER A 47 -6.06 -1.29 -6.47
C SER A 47 -5.13 -0.64 -5.44
N THR A 48 -4.07 -1.33 -5.04
CA THR A 48 -3.08 -0.82 -4.09
C THR A 48 -2.36 0.42 -4.62
N VAL A 49 -2.01 0.44 -5.91
CA VAL A 49 -1.43 1.62 -6.57
C VAL A 49 -2.42 2.79 -6.53
N SER A 50 -3.67 2.55 -6.92
CA SER A 50 -4.73 3.56 -6.88
C SER A 50 -4.97 4.10 -5.47
N ASP A 51 -4.95 3.24 -4.46
CA ASP A 51 -5.16 3.62 -3.07
C ASP A 51 -4.00 4.47 -2.50
N CYS A 52 -2.76 4.20 -2.90
CA CYS A 52 -1.59 5.02 -2.52
C CYS A 52 -1.70 6.41 -3.20
N ILE A 53 -2.02 6.48 -4.49
CA ILE A 53 -2.20 7.76 -5.22
C ILE A 53 -3.37 8.57 -4.64
N ASN A 54 -4.50 7.93 -4.37
CA ASN A 54 -5.67 8.61 -3.80
C ASN A 54 -5.39 9.15 -2.39
N ARG A 55 -4.60 8.44 -1.59
CA ARG A 55 -4.14 8.95 -0.29
C ARG A 55 -3.19 10.13 -0.48
N TYR A 56 -2.20 10.01 -1.35
CA TYR A 56 -1.29 11.11 -1.66
C TYR A 56 -2.03 12.37 -2.10
N ASN A 57 -3.02 12.26 -2.99
CA ASN A 57 -3.81 13.41 -3.45
C ASN A 57 -4.63 14.08 -2.33
N LYS A 58 -4.95 13.35 -1.25
CA LYS A 58 -5.69 13.87 -0.09
C LYS A 58 -4.79 14.50 0.97
N THR A 59 -3.69 13.82 1.31
CA THR A 59 -2.82 14.19 2.44
C THR A 59 -1.51 14.85 2.03
N GLY A 60 -1.14 14.78 0.75
CA GLY A 60 0.14 15.29 0.23
C GLY A 60 1.36 14.45 0.59
N THR A 61 1.19 13.34 1.31
CA THR A 61 2.30 12.51 1.84
C THR A 61 2.14 11.05 1.44
N GLY A 62 3.28 10.36 1.27
CA GLY A 62 3.36 8.91 1.07
C GLY A 62 3.55 8.11 2.37
N VAL A 63 3.60 8.79 3.52
CA VAL A 63 3.85 8.20 4.83
C VAL A 63 2.57 7.59 5.38
N ILE A 64 2.65 6.34 5.85
CA ILE A 64 1.51 5.63 6.41
C ILE A 64 1.43 5.91 7.91
N VAL A 65 0.48 6.77 8.28
CA VAL A 65 0.22 7.09 9.69
C VAL A 65 -0.59 5.97 10.34
N LYS A 66 -0.20 5.59 11.56
CA LYS A 66 -0.98 4.66 12.39
C LYS A 66 -2.33 5.29 12.73
N ARG A 67 -3.38 4.47 12.73
CA ARG A 67 -4.71 4.90 13.18
C ARG A 67 -4.62 5.34 14.65
N SER A 68 -5.36 6.38 15.03
CA SER A 68 -5.42 6.93 16.39
C SER A 68 -5.87 5.92 17.45
N GLY A 69 -6.46 4.79 17.03
CA GLY A 69 -6.96 3.76 17.92
C GLY A 69 -8.29 4.14 18.56
N ARG A 70 -8.76 3.30 19.48
CA ARG A 70 -9.97 3.56 20.25
C ARG A 70 -9.65 4.51 21.40
N PRO A 71 -10.40 5.60 21.61
CA PRO A 71 -10.19 6.48 22.75
C PRO A 71 -10.44 5.73 24.08
N PRO A 72 -9.68 6.02 25.15
CA PRO A 72 -9.86 5.40 26.46
C PRO A 72 -11.20 5.81 27.09
N LYS A 73 -11.73 4.95 27.98
CA LYS A 73 -13.03 5.19 28.66
C LYS A 73 -12.94 6.29 29.72
N LEU A 74 -11.80 6.38 30.41
CA LEU A 74 -11.55 7.38 31.42
C LEU A 74 -10.72 8.52 30.81
N SER A 75 -11.04 9.75 31.21
CA SER A 75 -10.23 10.90 30.83
C SER A 75 -8.99 10.98 31.73
N LYS A 76 -8.02 11.83 31.38
CA LYS A 76 -6.85 12.08 32.26
C LYS A 76 -7.22 12.73 33.60
N ARG A 77 -8.46 13.19 33.77
CA ARG A 77 -8.95 13.91 34.95
C ARG A 77 -9.74 13.02 35.91
N ASP A 78 -10.14 11.81 35.46
CA ASP A 78 -10.83 10.80 36.27
C ASP A 78 -9.81 9.87 36.95
#